data_AF-A0AAC8Q1E4-F1
#
_entry.id   AF-A0AAC8Q1E4-F1
#
_cell.length_a   1.000
_cell.length_b   1.000
_cell.length_c   1.000
_cell.angle_alpha   90.00
_cell.angle_beta   90.00
_cell.angle_gamma   90.00
#
_symmetry.space_group_name_H-M   'P 1'
#
loop_
_entity.id
_entity.type
_entity.pdbx_description
1 polymer ?
#
loop_
_entity_poly.entity_id
_entity_poly.type
_entity_poly.pdbx_seq_one_letter_code
_entity_poly.pdbx_strand_id
1 'polypeptide(L)'
;MRLRHSLSLTGALLLGALVPGCGPAEEVDVPAQAPVQQAVPAEETGGTEQAVVSTSGFTSHFRTWLSANGYEPAYNLVRADLVGGSYGGKASSTDTVVNQPVIFIHGNSDKAIGTGTAGQSGWNASIEFFQSKGYKTSELYATTWGPADASLSAYQYHSKTNVMKVRKFIEAVKAYTGAAKVDIIAHSMGVTLARKAVLGGYATDSLEGGQYYVGAPLTASVDTFVGIAGANLGLVSCYQTGPGTPTCGSTNGLYPGYWNGVGVSGRSAYLNNLLASSGYEGAFRYTIWSTSDEIIGYDGLVYGSYTPRIPGQTGEKVYSGYPYGHFNSKDLTQNVQFNMVRNHLIP
;
A
#
# COMPACT_ATOMS: atom_id res chain seq x y z
N MET A 1 -41.18 -15.76 18.34
CA MET A 1 -41.98 -16.97 18.10
C MET A 1 -42.51 -16.95 16.66
N ARG A 2 -41.86 -17.68 15.76
CA ARG A 2 -42.38 -18.38 14.56
C ARG A 2 -41.18 -18.78 13.71
N LEU A 3 -40.82 -20.06 13.82
CA LEU A 3 -39.81 -20.73 13.00
C LEU A 3 -40.25 -20.76 11.53
N ARG A 4 -39.28 -20.70 10.61
CA ARG A 4 -39.41 -21.35 9.30
C ARG A 4 -38.14 -22.12 8.98
N HIS A 5 -38.39 -23.35 8.56
CA HIS A 5 -37.42 -24.41 8.33
C HIS A 5 -36.58 -24.22 7.06
N SER A 6 -35.37 -24.75 7.19
CA SER A 6 -34.46 -25.26 6.16
C SER A 6 -35.12 -26.24 5.19
N LEU A 7 -34.75 -26.15 3.91
CA LEU A 7 -34.68 -27.32 3.02
C LEU A 7 -33.46 -27.18 2.09
N SER A 8 -32.53 -28.10 2.28
CA SER A 8 -31.44 -28.47 1.40
C SER A 8 -31.96 -29.38 0.28
N LEU A 9 -31.43 -29.23 -0.94
CA LEU A 9 -31.54 -30.25 -1.97
C LEU A 9 -30.20 -30.37 -2.72
N THR A 10 -29.54 -31.50 -2.48
CA THR A 10 -28.44 -32.06 -3.26
C THR A 10 -28.98 -32.79 -4.49
N GLY A 11 -28.26 -32.74 -5.62
CA GLY A 11 -28.49 -33.64 -6.75
C GLY A 11 -27.68 -33.28 -8.00
N ALA A 12 -26.61 -34.03 -8.25
CA ALA A 12 -25.76 -33.97 -9.43
C ALA A 12 -26.42 -34.62 -10.67
N LEU A 13 -25.98 -34.26 -11.88
CA LEU A 13 -25.56 -35.22 -12.92
C LEU A 13 -24.94 -34.50 -14.14
N LEU A 14 -23.75 -34.95 -14.56
CA LEU A 14 -23.16 -34.73 -15.88
C LEU A 14 -23.96 -35.48 -16.95
N LEU A 15 -23.99 -34.97 -18.20
CA LEU A 15 -23.66 -35.73 -19.42
C LEU A 15 -23.84 -34.88 -20.70
N GLY A 16 -22.86 -34.99 -21.60
CA GLY A 16 -23.14 -35.10 -23.04
C GLY A 16 -22.91 -33.87 -23.90
N ALA A 17 -21.69 -33.72 -24.42
CA ALA A 17 -21.40 -32.92 -25.59
C ALA A 17 -21.89 -33.64 -26.86
N LEU A 18 -22.55 -32.90 -27.76
CA LEU A 18 -22.83 -33.31 -29.13
C LEU A 18 -22.50 -32.14 -30.07
N VAL A 19 -21.53 -32.38 -30.95
CA VAL A 19 -21.21 -31.59 -32.16
C VAL A 19 -21.81 -32.34 -33.35
N PRO A 20 -22.47 -31.66 -34.29
CA PRO A 20 -21.95 -31.57 -35.67
C PRO A 20 -22.21 -30.15 -36.23
N GLY A 21 -21.54 -29.61 -37.24
CA GLY A 21 -20.62 -30.09 -38.27
C GLY A 21 -20.37 -28.92 -39.25
N CYS A 22 -19.33 -29.05 -40.07
CA CYS A 22 -18.91 -28.08 -41.10
C CYS A 22 -19.89 -27.95 -42.29
N GLY A 23 -19.97 -26.76 -42.88
CA GLY A 23 -20.52 -26.46 -44.22
C GLY A 23 -20.56 -24.94 -44.51
N PRO A 24 -20.54 -24.50 -45.78
CA PRO A 24 -19.43 -23.67 -46.29
C PRO A 24 -19.72 -22.16 -46.47
N ALA A 25 -18.65 -21.46 -46.86
CA ALA A 25 -18.52 -20.01 -47.05
C ALA A 25 -19.38 -19.42 -48.18
N GLU A 26 -19.90 -18.21 -47.94
CA GLU A 26 -20.35 -17.25 -48.95
C GLU A 26 -19.72 -15.88 -48.67
N GLU A 27 -19.11 -15.29 -49.70
CA GLU A 27 -18.60 -13.92 -49.78
C GLU A 27 -19.75 -12.93 -50.02
N VAL A 28 -19.79 -11.79 -49.31
CA VAL A 28 -20.41 -10.55 -49.84
C VAL A 28 -19.72 -9.30 -49.30
N ASP A 29 -19.09 -8.61 -50.25
CA ASP A 29 -18.84 -7.17 -50.47
C ASP A 29 -18.68 -6.12 -49.35
N VAL A 30 -17.61 -5.34 -49.55
CA VAL A 30 -17.23 -4.08 -48.89
C VAL A 30 -17.81 -2.89 -49.66
N PRO A 31 -18.31 -1.83 -48.99
CA PRO A 31 -18.44 -0.53 -49.64
C PRO A 31 -17.44 0.52 -49.10
N ALA A 32 -16.74 1.07 -50.09
CA ALA A 32 -16.02 2.33 -50.25
C ALA A 32 -15.96 3.40 -49.14
N GLN A 33 -14.75 3.97 -49.02
CA GLN A 33 -14.40 5.21 -48.34
C GLN A 33 -14.98 6.46 -49.05
N ALA A 34 -15.24 7.50 -48.25
CA ALA A 34 -15.53 8.87 -48.68
C ALA A 34 -14.88 9.88 -47.67
N PRO A 35 -14.67 11.17 -48.01
CA PRO A 35 -13.33 11.73 -48.15
C PRO A 35 -12.90 12.68 -47.01
N VAL A 36 -11.60 12.94 -46.99
CA VAL A 36 -10.85 13.88 -46.14
C VAL A 36 -11.39 15.31 -46.31
N GLN A 37 -11.80 15.94 -45.20
CA GLN A 37 -12.02 17.38 -45.10
C GLN A 37 -10.90 18.02 -44.28
N GLN A 38 -10.17 18.95 -44.93
CA GLN A 38 -9.25 19.88 -44.29
C GLN A 38 -10.03 20.91 -43.47
N ALA A 39 -9.60 21.16 -42.23
CA ALA A 39 -10.08 22.26 -41.41
C ALA A 39 -8.91 23.23 -41.10
N VAL A 40 -9.21 24.52 -41.27
CA VAL A 40 -8.38 25.73 -41.12
C VAL A 40 -8.25 26.07 -39.62
N PRO A 41 -7.15 26.70 -39.13
CA PRO A 41 -6.91 26.82 -37.68
C PRO A 41 -7.80 27.89 -37.04
N ALA A 42 -8.33 27.60 -35.85
CA ALA A 42 -9.05 28.54 -35.01
C ALA A 42 -8.32 28.75 -33.68
N GLU A 43 -8.40 30.00 -33.22
CA GLU A 43 -7.61 30.67 -32.20
C GLU A 43 -7.64 30.05 -30.80
N GLU A 44 -6.52 30.26 -30.09
CA GLU A 44 -6.40 30.11 -28.63
C GLU A 44 -7.44 30.96 -27.91
N THR A 45 -8.26 30.31 -27.08
CA THR A 45 -8.90 30.96 -25.94
C THR A 45 -8.54 30.18 -24.68
N GLY A 46 -7.89 30.89 -23.76
CA GLY A 46 -7.36 30.35 -22.51
C GLY A 46 -8.46 29.76 -21.63
N GLY A 47 -8.39 28.44 -21.46
CA GLY A 47 -8.95 27.74 -20.32
C GLY A 47 -7.79 27.33 -19.42
N THR A 48 -7.80 27.73 -18.15
CA THR A 48 -6.97 27.13 -17.12
C THR A 48 -7.42 25.68 -16.94
N GLU A 49 -6.85 24.78 -17.74
CA GLU A 49 -6.90 23.35 -17.52
C GLU A 49 -6.09 23.07 -16.25
N GLN A 50 -6.77 22.74 -15.16
CA GLN A 50 -6.12 22.16 -14.00
C GLN A 50 -5.36 20.93 -14.49
N ALA A 51 -4.03 20.99 -14.42
CA ALA A 51 -3.16 19.92 -14.87
C ALA A 51 -3.57 18.62 -14.17
N VAL A 52 -4.09 17.69 -14.96
CA VAL A 52 -4.24 16.28 -14.59
C VAL A 52 -2.90 15.84 -14.01
N VAL A 53 -2.92 15.34 -12.77
CA VAL A 53 -1.74 14.78 -12.09
C VAL A 53 -1.02 13.85 -13.07
N SER A 54 0.28 14.06 -13.32
CA SER A 54 1.06 13.19 -14.20
C SER A 54 0.88 11.72 -13.79
N THR A 55 0.16 10.97 -14.62
CA THR A 55 -0.38 9.63 -14.33
C THR A 55 0.60 8.50 -14.65
N SER A 56 1.85 8.55 -14.17
CA SER A 56 2.59 7.35 -13.72
C SER A 56 4.11 7.52 -13.75
N GLY A 57 4.73 7.06 -12.67
CA GLY A 57 6.16 6.78 -12.61
C GLY A 57 6.96 7.85 -11.88
N PHE A 58 8.14 7.45 -11.45
CA PHE A 58 9.14 8.42 -11.06
C PHE A 58 9.55 9.32 -12.23
N THR A 59 9.80 10.59 -11.95
CA THR A 59 10.40 11.53 -12.90
C THR A 59 11.69 10.96 -13.49
N SER A 60 12.03 11.35 -14.71
CA SER A 60 13.31 10.96 -15.35
C SER A 60 14.50 11.28 -14.47
N HIS A 61 14.49 12.45 -13.82
CA HIS A 61 15.54 12.87 -12.90
C HIS A 61 15.72 11.90 -11.73
N PHE A 62 14.62 11.46 -11.09
CA PHE A 62 14.74 10.52 -9.98
C PHE A 62 15.15 9.13 -10.46
N ARG A 63 14.64 8.67 -11.61
CA ARG A 63 15.05 7.39 -12.22
C ARG A 63 16.57 7.35 -12.51
N THR A 64 17.10 8.40 -13.14
CA THR A 64 18.54 8.51 -13.40
C THR A 64 19.35 8.52 -12.10
N TRP A 65 18.88 9.24 -11.08
CA TRP A 65 19.54 9.26 -9.78
C TRP A 65 19.53 7.88 -9.10
N LEU A 66 18.41 7.15 -9.15
CA LEU A 66 18.31 5.81 -8.59
C LEU A 66 19.30 4.83 -9.24
N SER A 67 19.39 4.85 -10.58
CA SER A 67 20.38 4.04 -11.30
C SER A 67 21.81 4.43 -10.95
N ALA A 68 22.12 5.72 -10.89
CA ALA A 68 23.44 6.21 -10.55
C ALA A 68 23.87 5.90 -9.10
N ASN A 69 22.91 5.67 -8.19
CA ASN A 69 23.16 5.41 -6.78
C ASN A 69 22.90 3.94 -6.37
N GLY A 70 22.82 3.02 -7.35
CA GLY A 70 22.74 1.58 -7.09
C GLY A 70 21.39 1.07 -6.57
N TYR A 71 20.33 1.88 -6.68
CA TYR A 71 18.99 1.44 -6.31
C TYR A 71 18.30 0.66 -7.45
N GLU A 72 18.64 0.99 -8.70
CA GLU A 72 18.19 0.28 -9.89
C GLU A 72 19.36 -0.44 -10.58
N PRO A 73 19.22 -1.70 -10.99
CA PRO A 73 18.02 -2.57 -10.92
C PRO A 73 17.86 -3.32 -9.57
N ALA A 74 18.73 -3.08 -8.59
CA ALA A 74 18.89 -3.91 -7.40
C ALA A 74 17.60 -4.08 -6.55
N TYR A 75 16.77 -3.03 -6.45
CA TYR A 75 15.54 -3.06 -5.65
C TYR A 75 14.27 -2.86 -6.48
N ASN A 76 14.37 -2.61 -7.79
CA ASN A 76 13.25 -2.35 -8.69
C ASN A 76 12.19 -1.42 -8.06
N LEU A 77 12.62 -0.23 -7.64
CA LEU A 77 11.78 0.83 -7.08
C LEU A 77 10.98 1.56 -8.17
N VAL A 78 11.50 1.64 -9.39
CA VAL A 78 10.81 2.30 -10.52
C VAL A 78 9.51 1.58 -10.87
N ARG A 79 9.49 0.24 -10.75
CA ARG A 79 8.32 -0.60 -11.07
C ARG A 79 7.76 -0.33 -12.47
N ALA A 80 8.66 -0.27 -13.45
CA ALA A 80 8.29 -0.09 -14.86
C ALA A 80 7.44 -1.26 -15.41
N ASP A 81 7.41 -2.39 -14.71
CA ASP A 81 6.55 -3.54 -14.99
C ASP A 81 5.06 -3.29 -14.69
N LEU A 82 4.72 -2.24 -13.93
CA LEU A 82 3.33 -1.90 -13.57
C LEU A 82 2.92 -0.52 -14.06
N VAL A 83 1.72 -0.43 -14.63
CA VAL A 83 1.05 0.86 -14.82
C VAL A 83 0.66 1.42 -13.46
N GLY A 84 1.14 2.63 -13.15
CA GLY A 84 0.99 3.22 -11.81
C GLY A 84 1.93 2.63 -10.75
N GLY A 85 3.02 1.97 -11.17
CA GLY A 85 3.96 1.28 -10.27
C GLY A 85 4.72 2.19 -9.30
N SER A 86 4.90 3.46 -9.64
CA SER A 86 5.59 4.44 -8.80
C SER A 86 5.10 5.87 -9.05
N TYR A 87 5.50 6.80 -8.17
CA TYR A 87 5.20 8.22 -8.27
C TYR A 87 6.24 9.07 -7.54
N GLY A 88 6.62 10.20 -8.13
CA GLY A 88 7.37 11.25 -7.44
C GLY A 88 8.71 11.60 -8.07
N GLY A 89 9.35 12.62 -7.51
CA GLY A 89 10.68 13.09 -7.89
C GLY A 89 10.70 14.49 -8.46
N LYS A 90 11.90 15.05 -8.57
CA LYS A 90 12.13 16.42 -9.02
C LYS A 90 11.93 16.51 -10.53
N ALA A 91 11.32 17.60 -11.00
CA ALA A 91 11.23 17.85 -12.44
C ALA A 91 12.62 18.08 -13.06
N SER A 92 13.52 18.72 -12.30
CA SER A 92 14.90 19.06 -12.70
C SER A 92 15.77 19.25 -11.46
N SER A 93 17.07 19.52 -11.66
CA SER A 93 17.99 19.87 -10.57
C SER A 93 17.66 21.19 -9.87
N THR A 94 16.87 22.07 -10.50
CA THR A 94 16.45 23.37 -9.94
C THR A 94 15.14 23.29 -9.15
N ASP A 95 14.46 22.14 -9.14
CA ASP A 95 13.26 21.93 -8.35
C ASP A 95 13.62 21.69 -6.87
N THR A 96 13.26 22.67 -6.05
CA THR A 96 13.60 22.74 -4.63
C THR A 96 12.60 21.98 -3.76
N VAL A 97 13.07 21.16 -2.83
CA VAL A 97 12.20 20.53 -1.82
C VAL A 97 12.07 21.50 -0.66
N VAL A 98 10.87 22.00 -0.40
CA VAL A 98 10.61 23.03 0.64
C VAL A 98 9.78 22.47 1.79
N ASN A 99 8.96 21.46 1.52
CA ASN A 99 8.27 20.67 2.52
C ASN A 99 9.03 19.39 2.79
N GLN A 100 8.84 18.84 4.00
CA GLN A 100 9.38 17.53 4.32
C GLN A 100 8.75 16.47 3.39
N PRO A 101 9.56 15.59 2.77
CA PRO A 101 9.05 14.59 1.83
C PRO A 101 8.13 13.58 2.52
N VAL A 102 7.01 13.28 1.87
CA VAL A 102 6.04 12.27 2.32
C VAL A 102 6.18 11.02 1.47
N ILE A 103 6.34 9.89 2.17
CA ILE A 103 6.50 8.57 1.58
C ILE A 103 5.26 7.74 1.86
N PHE A 104 4.64 7.26 0.81
CA PHE A 104 3.42 6.47 0.86
C PHE A 104 3.71 4.98 0.63
N ILE A 105 3.28 4.13 1.58
CA ILE A 105 3.51 2.67 1.54
C ILE A 105 2.17 1.93 1.54
N HIS A 106 1.77 1.44 0.37
CA HIS A 106 0.46 0.84 0.14
C HIS A 106 0.25 -0.52 0.87
N GLY A 107 -1.01 -0.94 0.95
CA GLY A 107 -1.43 -2.22 1.54
C GLY A 107 -1.19 -3.44 0.64
N ASN A 108 -1.51 -4.63 1.15
CA ASN A 108 -1.41 -5.85 0.36
C ASN A 108 -2.27 -5.75 -0.92
N SER A 109 -1.75 -6.23 -2.05
CA SER A 109 -2.41 -6.21 -3.37
C SER A 109 -2.72 -4.84 -3.99
N ASP A 110 -2.49 -3.73 -3.29
CA ASP A 110 -2.62 -2.37 -3.81
C ASP A 110 -1.32 -1.94 -4.55
N LYS A 111 -1.24 -0.67 -4.98
CA LYS A 111 -0.09 -0.11 -5.69
C LYS A 111 0.17 1.35 -5.36
N ALA A 112 1.21 1.94 -5.96
CA ALA A 112 1.56 3.34 -5.74
C ALA A 112 0.47 4.28 -6.26
N ILE A 113 0.02 4.10 -7.51
CA ILE A 113 -1.01 4.91 -8.18
C ILE A 113 -2.07 4.01 -8.77
N GLY A 114 -3.33 4.24 -8.39
CA GLY A 114 -4.50 3.57 -8.92
C GLY A 114 -4.80 3.97 -10.36
N THR A 115 -5.25 2.99 -11.15
CA THR A 115 -5.51 3.13 -12.59
C THR A 115 -6.91 2.60 -12.95
N GLY A 116 -7.86 2.69 -12.02
CA GLY A 116 -9.24 2.20 -12.20
C GLY A 116 -9.45 0.72 -11.88
N THR A 117 -8.43 0.00 -11.42
CA THR A 117 -8.57 -1.40 -10.96
C THR A 117 -9.20 -1.43 -9.56
N ALA A 118 -10.31 -2.15 -9.42
CA ALA A 118 -11.00 -2.29 -8.13
C ALA A 118 -10.07 -2.88 -7.05
N GLY A 119 -10.09 -2.29 -5.85
CA GLY A 119 -9.18 -2.67 -4.75
C GLY A 119 -7.73 -2.18 -4.90
N GLN A 120 -7.43 -1.41 -5.94
CA GLN A 120 -6.10 -0.82 -6.18
C GLN A 120 -6.20 0.69 -6.44
N SER A 121 -6.74 1.42 -5.47
CA SER A 121 -6.89 2.88 -5.57
C SER A 121 -5.55 3.62 -5.47
N GLY A 122 -4.50 2.96 -4.95
CA GLY A 122 -3.20 3.55 -4.70
C GLY A 122 -3.27 4.80 -3.82
N TRP A 123 -2.36 5.74 -4.01
CA TRP A 123 -2.31 6.96 -3.20
C TRP A 123 -2.90 8.19 -3.89
N ASN A 124 -3.68 8.01 -4.96
CA ASN A 124 -4.20 9.09 -5.81
C ASN A 124 -4.84 10.20 -4.98
N ALA A 125 -5.84 9.84 -4.17
CA ALA A 125 -6.60 10.81 -3.42
C ALA A 125 -5.74 11.55 -2.39
N SER A 126 -4.82 10.86 -1.70
CA SER A 126 -3.86 11.51 -0.79
C SER A 126 -2.89 12.43 -1.53
N ILE A 127 -2.35 12.00 -2.67
CA ILE A 127 -1.43 12.82 -3.48
C ILE A 127 -2.14 14.07 -4.00
N GLU A 128 -3.32 13.92 -4.59
CA GLU A 128 -4.16 15.03 -5.08
C GLU A 128 -4.48 16.01 -3.96
N PHE A 129 -4.84 15.51 -2.77
CA PHE A 129 -5.10 16.36 -1.62
C PHE A 129 -3.85 17.13 -1.18
N PHE A 130 -2.70 16.47 -1.04
CA PHE A 130 -1.46 17.14 -0.65
C PHE A 130 -1.04 18.19 -1.69
N GLN A 131 -1.19 17.89 -2.99
CA GLN A 131 -0.97 18.85 -4.07
C GLN A 131 -1.92 20.06 -3.98
N SER A 132 -3.20 19.84 -3.65
CA SER A 132 -4.16 20.92 -3.40
C SER A 132 -3.77 21.81 -2.20
N LYS A 133 -2.89 21.31 -1.32
CA LYS A 133 -2.30 22.04 -0.19
C LYS A 133 -0.90 22.59 -0.48
N GLY A 134 -0.45 22.55 -1.73
CA GLY A 134 0.80 23.14 -2.18
C GLY A 134 2.02 22.22 -2.12
N TYR A 135 1.86 20.92 -1.84
CA TYR A 135 2.96 19.96 -2.02
C TYR A 135 3.26 19.74 -3.50
N LYS A 136 4.54 19.57 -3.81
CA LYS A 136 5.00 19.29 -5.18
C LYS A 136 5.27 17.80 -5.39
N THR A 137 5.34 17.37 -6.66
CA THR A 137 5.78 16.01 -7.03
C THR A 137 7.17 15.67 -6.49
N SER A 138 8.03 16.67 -6.27
CA SER A 138 9.34 16.53 -5.61
C SER A 138 9.28 16.27 -4.11
N GLU A 139 8.08 16.22 -3.53
CA GLU A 139 7.86 16.12 -2.08
C GLU A 139 6.92 14.96 -1.73
N LEU A 140 6.41 14.23 -2.72
CA LEU A 140 5.45 13.14 -2.58
C LEU A 140 5.96 11.91 -3.32
N TYR A 141 6.10 10.79 -2.62
CA TYR A 141 6.79 9.61 -3.14
C TYR A 141 6.03 8.33 -2.84
N ALA A 142 5.82 7.50 -3.86
CA ALA A 142 5.25 6.16 -3.70
C ALA A 142 5.96 5.15 -4.62
N THR A 143 6.15 3.92 -4.14
CA THR A 143 6.58 2.77 -4.95
C THR A 143 5.74 1.56 -4.60
N THR A 144 5.51 0.69 -5.59
CA THR A 144 4.79 -0.56 -5.37
C THR A 144 5.77 -1.62 -4.86
N TRP A 145 5.57 -2.14 -3.65
CA TRP A 145 6.49 -3.12 -3.08
C TRP A 145 6.24 -4.55 -3.59
N GLY A 146 4.98 -4.93 -3.76
CA GLY A 146 4.53 -6.27 -4.16
C GLY A 146 4.00 -6.36 -5.59
N PRO A 147 3.26 -7.42 -5.97
CA PRO A 147 2.82 -7.62 -7.34
C PRO A 147 1.66 -6.72 -7.79
N ALA A 148 0.99 -6.03 -6.86
CA ALA A 148 -0.27 -5.32 -7.12
C ALA A 148 -1.32 -6.24 -7.77
N ASP A 149 -1.59 -7.38 -7.12
CA ASP A 149 -2.55 -8.38 -7.59
C ASP A 149 -3.34 -8.95 -6.41
N ALA A 150 -4.66 -8.83 -6.45
CA ALA A 150 -5.56 -9.33 -5.42
C ALA A 150 -5.58 -10.86 -5.33
N SER A 151 -5.39 -11.55 -6.46
CA SER A 151 -5.31 -13.02 -6.50
C SER A 151 -4.09 -13.58 -5.78
N LEU A 152 -3.05 -12.74 -5.62
CA LEU A 152 -1.80 -13.09 -4.94
C LEU A 152 -1.73 -12.66 -3.48
N SER A 153 -2.81 -12.07 -2.94
CA SER A 153 -2.87 -11.51 -1.58
C SER A 153 -2.49 -12.52 -0.50
N ALA A 154 -2.96 -13.77 -0.61
CA ALA A 154 -2.64 -14.85 0.34
C ALA A 154 -1.16 -15.25 0.34
N TYR A 155 -0.47 -15.02 -0.78
CA TYR A 155 0.94 -15.35 -0.97
C TYR A 155 1.90 -14.22 -0.57
N GLN A 156 1.40 -13.00 -0.35
CA GLN A 156 2.23 -11.90 0.10
C GLN A 156 2.52 -12.02 1.59
N TYR A 157 3.77 -11.79 1.97
CA TYR A 157 4.23 -11.80 3.35
C TYR A 157 5.38 -10.81 3.50
N HIS A 158 5.90 -10.66 4.73
CA HIS A 158 7.03 -9.77 5.02
C HIS A 158 8.36 -10.40 4.61
N SER A 159 8.49 -10.75 3.33
CA SER A 159 9.70 -11.34 2.79
C SER A 159 10.88 -10.36 2.84
N LYS A 160 12.10 -10.89 2.81
CA LYS A 160 13.32 -10.08 2.74
C LYS A 160 13.26 -9.08 1.58
N THR A 161 12.83 -9.52 0.40
CA THR A 161 12.65 -8.65 -0.78
C THR A 161 11.69 -7.50 -0.49
N ASN A 162 10.52 -7.77 0.09
CA ASN A 162 9.53 -6.72 0.38
C ASN A 162 10.00 -5.73 1.45
N VAL A 163 10.59 -6.23 2.54
CA VAL A 163 11.14 -5.40 3.63
C VAL A 163 12.29 -4.53 3.11
N MET A 164 13.23 -5.12 2.37
CA MET A 164 14.38 -4.38 1.84
C MET A 164 13.97 -3.36 0.78
N LYS A 165 12.96 -3.65 -0.04
CA LYS A 165 12.44 -2.68 -1.02
C LYS A 165 11.86 -1.44 -0.33
N VAL A 166 11.00 -1.61 0.68
CA VAL A 166 10.46 -0.49 1.46
C VAL A 166 11.57 0.27 2.17
N ARG A 167 12.51 -0.45 2.80
CA ARG A 167 13.69 0.15 3.45
C ARG A 167 14.48 1.04 2.52
N LYS A 168 14.84 0.51 1.35
CA LYS A 168 15.71 1.19 0.39
C LYS A 168 15.00 2.32 -0.29
N PHE A 169 13.69 2.24 -0.45
CA PHE A 169 12.88 3.37 -0.90
C PHE A 169 12.93 4.55 0.08
N ILE A 170 12.77 4.31 1.38
CA ILE A 170 12.86 5.37 2.41
C ILE A 170 14.24 6.04 2.38
N GLU A 171 15.31 5.23 2.33
CA GLU A 171 16.69 5.74 2.24
C GLU A 171 16.93 6.54 0.95
N ALA A 172 16.44 6.04 -0.19
CA ALA A 172 16.56 6.71 -1.48
C ALA A 172 15.88 8.08 -1.50
N VAL A 173 14.62 8.16 -1.03
CA VAL A 173 13.88 9.43 -1.00
C VAL A 173 14.58 10.45 -0.10
N LYS A 174 15.01 10.05 1.09
CA LYS A 174 15.72 10.94 2.00
C LYS A 174 17.03 11.46 1.37
N ALA A 175 17.83 10.57 0.80
CA ALA A 175 19.10 10.94 0.18
C ALA A 175 18.92 11.81 -1.07
N TYR A 176 17.93 11.50 -1.92
CA TYR A 176 17.64 12.22 -3.15
C TYR A 176 17.11 13.64 -2.93
N THR A 177 16.25 13.80 -1.93
CA THR A 177 15.67 15.10 -1.57
C THR A 177 16.65 15.97 -0.80
N GLY A 178 17.56 15.35 -0.04
CA GLY A 178 18.46 16.04 0.88
C GLY A 178 17.77 16.48 2.17
N ALA A 179 16.54 16.03 2.42
CA ALA A 179 15.78 16.40 3.60
C ALA A 179 16.38 15.78 4.87
N ALA A 180 16.34 16.53 5.98
CA ALA A 180 16.83 16.05 7.27
C ALA A 180 16.03 14.83 7.77
N LYS A 181 14.70 14.85 7.54
CA LYS A 181 13.77 13.77 7.85
C LYS A 181 12.75 13.58 6.74
N VAL A 182 11.97 12.52 6.83
CA VAL A 182 10.80 12.22 5.98
C VAL A 182 9.59 11.89 6.83
N ASP A 183 8.40 12.01 6.24
CA ASP A 183 7.16 11.49 6.80
C ASP A 183 6.76 10.21 6.08
N ILE A 184 6.16 9.27 6.81
CA ILE A 184 5.71 7.99 6.26
C ILE A 184 4.23 7.85 6.55
N ILE A 185 3.46 7.60 5.49
CA ILE A 185 2.04 7.22 5.58
C ILE A 185 1.92 5.83 4.99
N ALA A 186 1.50 4.87 5.82
CA ALA A 186 1.44 3.47 5.44
C ALA A 186 0.03 2.92 5.66
N HIS A 187 -0.41 1.99 4.81
CA HIS A 187 -1.73 1.38 4.88
C HIS A 187 -1.66 -0.14 5.00
N SER A 188 -2.54 -0.75 5.80
CA SER A 188 -2.70 -2.21 5.90
C SER A 188 -1.38 -2.93 6.19
N MET A 189 -1.04 -3.98 5.44
CA MET A 189 0.26 -4.67 5.52
C MET A 189 1.47 -3.74 5.27
N GLY A 190 1.27 -2.65 4.53
CA GLY A 190 2.28 -1.60 4.37
C GLY A 190 2.71 -0.98 5.70
N VAL A 191 1.82 -0.93 6.70
CA VAL A 191 2.15 -0.46 8.06
C VAL A 191 3.22 -1.34 8.69
N THR A 192 3.01 -2.65 8.74
CA THR A 192 3.95 -3.58 9.37
C THR A 192 5.26 -3.70 8.58
N LEU A 193 5.22 -3.61 7.25
CA LEU A 193 6.42 -3.50 6.40
C LEU A 193 7.23 -2.24 6.69
N ALA A 194 6.59 -1.07 6.67
CA ALA A 194 7.25 0.21 6.92
C ALA A 194 7.79 0.28 8.35
N ARG A 195 7.05 -0.25 9.33
CA ARG A 195 7.52 -0.37 10.72
C ARG A 195 8.79 -1.21 10.81
N LYS A 196 8.91 -2.35 10.11
CA LYS A 196 10.17 -3.12 10.12
C LYS A 196 11.30 -2.38 9.41
N ALA A 197 11.01 -1.74 8.28
CA ALA A 197 11.99 -0.94 7.55
C ALA A 197 12.57 0.18 8.42
N VAL A 198 11.74 0.85 9.23
CA VAL A 198 12.19 1.90 10.16
C VAL A 198 12.92 1.32 11.37
N LEU A 199 12.40 0.24 11.98
CA LEU A 199 13.06 -0.43 13.12
C LEU A 199 14.49 -0.88 12.75
N GLY A 200 14.63 -1.41 11.54
CA GLY A 200 15.89 -1.99 11.09
C GLY A 200 16.25 -3.26 11.87
N GLY A 201 17.54 -3.38 12.18
CA GLY A 201 18.13 -4.53 12.86
C GLY A 201 18.21 -5.77 11.97
N TYR A 202 18.43 -6.92 12.60
CA TYR A 202 18.38 -8.20 11.91
C TYR A 202 16.94 -8.69 11.74
N ALA A 203 16.75 -9.47 10.68
CA ALA A 203 15.53 -10.18 10.36
C ALA A 203 15.91 -11.54 9.74
N THR A 204 14.93 -12.44 9.60
CA THR A 204 15.17 -13.77 9.04
C THR A 204 14.09 -14.10 8.04
N ASP A 205 14.50 -14.61 6.90
CA ASP A 205 13.60 -15.17 5.89
C ASP A 205 14.21 -16.43 5.30
N SER A 206 13.81 -17.59 5.82
CA SER A 206 14.34 -18.89 5.39
C SER A 206 14.11 -19.16 3.90
N LEU A 207 13.09 -18.56 3.28
CA LEU A 207 12.82 -18.71 1.84
C LEU A 207 13.73 -17.82 0.98
N GLU A 208 14.37 -16.80 1.56
CA GLU A 208 15.24 -15.84 0.88
C GLU A 208 16.67 -15.79 1.48
N GLY A 209 17.18 -16.97 1.87
CA GLY A 209 18.57 -17.15 2.29
C GLY A 209 18.84 -16.96 3.79
N GLY A 210 17.80 -16.95 4.64
CA GLY A 210 17.93 -16.96 6.09
C GLY A 210 18.08 -15.57 6.70
N GLN A 211 19.00 -15.42 7.66
CA GLN A 211 19.19 -14.16 8.37
C GLN A 211 19.74 -13.07 7.45
N TYR A 212 19.20 -11.87 7.54
CA TYR A 212 19.63 -10.69 6.80
C TYR A 212 19.59 -9.45 7.68
N TYR A 213 20.37 -8.44 7.30
CA TYR A 213 20.41 -7.16 8.01
C TYR A 213 19.60 -6.13 7.24
N VAL A 214 18.58 -5.56 7.90
CA VAL A 214 17.72 -4.52 7.30
C VAL A 214 18.44 -3.18 7.25
N GLY A 215 19.32 -2.90 8.21
CA GLY A 215 20.00 -1.62 8.39
C GLY A 215 19.88 -1.11 9.82
N ALA A 216 20.58 -0.02 10.12
CA ALA A 216 20.41 0.68 11.40
C ALA A 216 19.00 1.29 11.51
N PRO A 217 18.45 1.50 12.71
CA PRO A 217 17.15 2.16 12.88
C PRO A 217 17.09 3.52 12.18
N LEU A 218 15.97 3.81 11.52
CA LEU A 218 15.72 5.10 10.86
C LEU A 218 14.95 6.08 11.76
N THR A 219 14.79 5.79 13.06
CA THR A 219 14.03 6.63 14.01
C THR A 219 14.40 8.12 13.91
N ALA A 220 15.68 8.45 13.85
CA ALA A 220 16.15 9.84 13.75
C ALA A 220 15.90 10.49 12.37
N SER A 221 15.55 9.67 11.36
CA SER A 221 15.28 10.09 9.99
C SER A 221 13.78 10.22 9.68
N VAL A 222 12.91 9.78 10.58
CA VAL A 222 11.46 9.87 10.41
C VAL A 222 10.90 10.89 11.39
N ASP A 223 10.15 11.86 10.88
CA ASP A 223 9.46 12.82 11.73
C ASP A 223 8.10 12.27 12.15
N THR A 224 7.21 12.06 11.18
CA THR A 224 5.88 11.49 11.42
C THR A 224 5.74 10.13 10.75
N PHE A 225 5.22 9.17 11.51
CA PHE A 225 4.74 7.89 10.99
C PHE A 225 3.22 7.81 11.20
N VAL A 226 2.45 7.63 10.13
CA VAL A 226 1.00 7.43 10.17
C VAL A 226 0.69 6.01 9.68
N GLY A 227 0.18 5.17 10.58
CA GLY A 227 -0.31 3.83 10.25
C GLY A 227 -1.83 3.81 10.05
N ILE A 228 -2.29 3.49 8.83
CA ILE A 228 -3.70 3.41 8.49
C ILE A 228 -4.11 1.94 8.43
N ALA A 229 -5.05 1.51 9.27
CA ALA A 229 -5.59 0.14 9.28
C ALA A 229 -4.51 -0.96 9.33
N GLY A 230 -3.45 -0.77 10.13
CA GLY A 230 -2.36 -1.74 10.26
C GLY A 230 -2.75 -2.97 11.10
N ALA A 231 -2.14 -4.13 10.84
CA ALA A 231 -2.36 -5.34 11.64
C ALA A 231 -1.20 -5.61 12.62
N ASN A 232 -0.92 -4.67 13.53
CA ASN A 232 0.27 -4.72 14.38
C ASN A 232 0.27 -5.84 15.43
N LEU A 233 -0.90 -6.39 15.74
CA LEU A 233 -1.08 -7.57 16.61
C LEU A 233 -1.45 -8.83 15.82
N GLY A 234 -1.51 -8.74 14.48
CA GLY A 234 -1.97 -9.78 13.57
C GLY A 234 -3.42 -9.62 13.14
N LEU A 235 -3.90 -10.58 12.34
CA LEU A 235 -5.26 -10.63 11.80
C LEU A 235 -6.01 -11.84 12.37
N VAL A 236 -7.22 -11.63 12.90
CA VAL A 236 -8.06 -12.73 13.40
C VAL A 236 -8.47 -13.69 12.27
N SER A 237 -8.62 -13.19 11.04
CA SER A 237 -8.87 -14.01 9.85
C SER A 237 -7.79 -15.08 9.61
N CYS A 238 -6.56 -14.89 10.12
CA CYS A 238 -5.50 -15.89 10.02
C CYS A 238 -5.77 -17.18 10.79
N TYR A 239 -6.70 -17.22 11.73
CA TYR A 239 -7.14 -18.48 12.34
C TYR A 239 -7.89 -19.39 11.34
N GLN A 240 -8.53 -18.80 10.32
CA GLN A 240 -9.30 -19.56 9.33
C GLN A 240 -8.38 -20.17 8.26
N THR A 241 -7.38 -19.42 7.80
CA THR A 241 -6.43 -19.90 6.78
C THR A 241 -5.27 -20.69 7.38
N GLY A 242 -4.94 -20.43 8.64
CA GLY A 242 -3.87 -21.07 9.37
C GLY A 242 -2.46 -20.50 9.08
N PRO A 243 -1.46 -20.90 9.88
CA PRO A 243 -0.09 -20.37 9.82
C PRO A 243 0.74 -20.88 8.63
N GLY A 244 0.17 -21.77 7.79
CA GLY A 244 0.81 -22.24 6.55
C GLY A 244 0.59 -21.30 5.37
N THR A 245 -0.45 -20.46 5.39
CA THR A 245 -0.68 -19.45 4.36
C THR A 245 0.33 -18.32 4.51
N PRO A 246 1.10 -17.93 3.48
CA PRO A 246 2.20 -16.97 3.64
C PRO A 246 1.83 -15.66 4.34
N THR A 247 0.71 -15.02 3.95
CA THR A 247 0.22 -13.78 4.59
C THR A 247 -0.06 -13.95 6.09
N CYS A 248 -0.42 -15.17 6.50
CA CYS A 248 -0.70 -15.57 7.87
C CYS A 248 0.42 -16.40 8.48
N GLY A 249 1.61 -16.44 7.88
CA GLY A 249 2.75 -17.25 8.32
C GLY A 249 3.16 -16.99 9.77
N SER A 250 3.56 -18.04 10.49
CA SER A 250 4.08 -17.96 11.86
C SER A 250 5.48 -17.36 11.98
N THR A 251 6.21 -17.20 10.87
CA THR A 251 7.52 -16.52 10.87
C THR A 251 7.37 -15.09 10.37
N ASN A 252 7.06 -14.92 9.08
CA ASN A 252 7.04 -13.62 8.40
C ASN A 252 5.64 -13.14 7.97
N GLY A 253 4.58 -13.69 8.56
CA GLY A 253 3.19 -13.29 8.28
C GLY A 253 2.53 -12.55 9.45
N LEU A 254 1.20 -12.45 9.39
CA LEU A 254 0.34 -11.72 10.32
C LEU A 254 -0.39 -12.64 11.31
N TYR A 255 0.17 -13.82 11.60
CA TYR A 255 -0.46 -14.74 12.56
C TYR A 255 -0.56 -14.10 13.96
N PRO A 256 -1.77 -13.97 14.54
CA PRO A 256 -1.96 -13.25 15.80
C PRO A 256 -1.48 -14.03 17.04
N GLY A 257 -1.27 -15.35 16.93
CA GLY A 257 -0.87 -16.23 18.02
C GLY A 257 -2.06 -16.83 18.78
N TYR A 258 -1.92 -17.09 20.08
CA TYR A 258 -3.02 -17.46 20.98
C TYR A 258 -2.80 -16.85 22.36
N TRP A 259 -3.83 -16.25 22.94
CA TRP A 259 -3.79 -15.78 24.34
C TRP A 259 -4.06 -16.93 25.30
N ASN A 260 -3.17 -17.12 26.28
CA ASN A 260 -3.26 -18.21 27.26
C ASN A 260 -3.52 -17.73 28.70
N GLY A 261 -3.94 -16.47 28.88
CA GLY A 261 -4.17 -15.88 30.21
C GLY A 261 -2.97 -15.15 30.81
N VAL A 262 -1.74 -15.49 30.40
CA VAL A 262 -0.50 -14.83 30.88
C VAL A 262 0.25 -14.10 29.77
N GLY A 263 0.02 -14.45 28.52
CA GLY A 263 0.64 -13.82 27.37
C GLY A 263 0.13 -14.40 26.06
N VAL A 264 0.79 -14.01 24.96
CA VAL A 264 0.50 -14.52 23.63
C VAL A 264 1.59 -15.50 23.21
N SER A 265 1.22 -16.74 22.93
CA SER A 265 2.10 -17.75 22.34
C SER A 265 1.84 -17.89 20.84
N GLY A 266 2.84 -18.32 20.06
CA GLY A 266 2.65 -18.62 18.63
C GLY A 266 2.34 -17.44 17.71
N ARG A 267 2.36 -16.19 18.20
CA ARG A 267 2.32 -14.99 17.34
C ARG A 267 3.51 -15.02 16.40
N SER A 268 3.32 -14.50 15.18
CA SER A 268 4.40 -14.54 14.20
C SER A 268 5.69 -13.91 14.72
N ALA A 269 6.84 -14.51 14.41
CA ALA A 269 8.15 -14.02 14.84
C ALA A 269 8.38 -12.56 14.41
N TYR A 270 7.89 -12.19 13.23
CA TYR A 270 7.92 -10.84 12.69
C TYR A 270 7.14 -9.84 13.56
N LEU A 271 5.89 -10.17 13.93
CA LEU A 271 5.10 -9.29 14.80
C LEU A 271 5.69 -9.19 16.20
N ASN A 272 6.20 -10.30 16.76
CA ASN A 272 6.93 -10.25 18.03
C ASN A 272 8.15 -9.31 17.96
N ASN A 273 8.88 -9.31 16.85
CA ASN A 273 9.99 -8.39 16.66
C ASN A 273 9.54 -6.92 16.63
N LEU A 274 8.44 -6.59 15.95
CA LEU A 274 7.89 -5.23 15.92
C LEU A 274 7.34 -4.75 17.28
N LEU A 275 6.96 -5.68 18.16
CA LEU A 275 6.40 -5.39 19.48
C LEU A 275 7.46 -5.42 20.60
N ALA A 276 8.67 -5.90 20.31
CA ALA A 276 9.79 -5.92 21.25
C ALA A 276 10.35 -4.52 21.56
N SER A 277 9.92 -3.51 20.79
CA SER A 277 10.33 -2.11 20.93
C SER A 277 9.11 -1.23 20.77
N SER A 278 9.14 -0.03 21.36
CA SER A 278 8.04 0.94 21.25
C SER A 278 8.58 2.32 20.90
N GLY A 279 7.79 3.12 20.19
CA GLY A 279 8.09 4.52 19.91
C GLY A 279 9.24 4.77 18.92
N TYR A 280 9.66 3.77 18.15
CA TYR A 280 10.83 3.88 17.26
C TYR A 280 10.48 4.39 15.86
N GLU A 281 9.20 4.46 15.50
CA GLU A 281 8.74 4.71 14.14
C GLU A 281 8.99 6.15 13.66
N GLY A 282 9.18 7.09 14.58
CA GLY A 282 9.39 8.50 14.31
C GLY A 282 9.16 9.35 15.56
N ALA A 283 9.31 10.67 15.45
CA ALA A 283 9.01 11.60 16.54
C ALA A 283 7.51 11.64 16.88
N PHE A 284 6.66 11.62 15.85
CA PHE A 284 5.20 11.53 15.93
C PHE A 284 4.73 10.22 15.30
N ARG A 285 3.76 9.57 15.97
CA ARG A 285 3.35 8.20 15.65
C ARG A 285 1.84 8.14 15.75
N TYR A 286 1.17 8.25 14.62
CA TYR A 286 -0.28 8.29 14.58
C TYR A 286 -0.86 7.02 13.98
N THR A 287 -2.11 6.74 14.34
CA THR A 287 -2.89 5.71 13.65
C THR A 287 -4.23 6.27 13.18
N ILE A 288 -4.69 5.76 12.04
CA ILE A 288 -6.04 6.03 11.50
C ILE A 288 -6.69 4.68 11.29
N TRP A 289 -7.83 4.43 11.92
CA TRP A 289 -8.47 3.12 11.82
C TRP A 289 -9.97 3.20 12.09
N SER A 290 -10.66 2.11 11.78
CA SER A 290 -12.10 2.00 11.94
C SER A 290 -12.49 0.70 12.62
N THR A 291 -13.48 0.72 13.52
CA THR A 291 -14.09 -0.53 14.01
C THR A 291 -14.95 -1.19 12.93
N SER A 292 -15.30 -0.49 11.85
CA SER A 292 -16.02 -1.07 10.71
C SER A 292 -15.11 -1.64 9.62
N ASP A 293 -13.82 -1.82 9.91
CA ASP A 293 -12.85 -2.39 8.97
C ASP A 293 -13.16 -3.86 8.66
N GLU A 294 -13.58 -4.14 7.43
CA GLU A 294 -14.03 -5.44 6.96
C GLU A 294 -12.90 -6.46 6.72
N ILE A 295 -11.64 -6.00 6.61
CA ILE A 295 -10.48 -6.86 6.34
C ILE A 295 -9.79 -7.24 7.65
N ILE A 296 -9.62 -6.27 8.56
CA ILE A 296 -9.17 -6.56 9.92
C ILE A 296 -10.25 -7.36 10.66
N GLY A 297 -11.52 -6.96 10.51
CA GLY A 297 -12.68 -7.58 11.14
C GLY A 297 -12.68 -7.45 12.66
N TYR A 298 -13.71 -8.02 13.30
CA TYR A 298 -13.82 -8.13 14.76
C TYR A 298 -13.59 -6.82 15.51
N ASP A 299 -14.11 -5.70 15.00
CA ASP A 299 -13.92 -4.33 15.52
C ASP A 299 -12.45 -3.90 15.67
N GLY A 300 -11.53 -4.56 14.96
CA GLY A 300 -10.10 -4.33 15.08
C GLY A 300 -9.43 -5.04 16.27
N LEU A 301 -10.13 -5.92 16.98
CA LEU A 301 -9.65 -6.50 18.23
C LEU A 301 -8.84 -7.80 18.03
N VAL A 302 -7.70 -7.86 18.70
CA VAL A 302 -6.90 -9.07 18.92
C VAL A 302 -6.60 -9.16 20.43
N TYR A 303 -7.17 -10.15 21.10
CA TYR A 303 -7.10 -10.33 22.57
C TYR A 303 -7.51 -9.08 23.36
N GLY A 304 -8.60 -8.43 22.95
CA GLY A 304 -9.11 -7.21 23.61
C GLY A 304 -8.28 -5.95 23.35
N SER A 305 -7.28 -6.02 22.46
CA SER A 305 -6.46 -4.87 22.05
C SER A 305 -6.67 -4.55 20.58
N TYR A 306 -6.76 -3.27 20.25
CA TYR A 306 -6.90 -2.82 18.85
C TYR A 306 -5.61 -3.06 18.06
N THR A 307 -5.64 -3.98 17.10
CA THR A 307 -4.50 -4.32 16.22
C THR A 307 -3.97 -3.14 15.38
N PRO A 308 -4.77 -2.12 15.02
CA PRO A 308 -4.25 -0.93 14.33
C PRO A 308 -3.28 -0.10 15.15
N ARG A 309 -3.34 -0.16 16.48
CA ARG A 309 -2.50 0.67 17.34
C ARG A 309 -1.03 0.28 17.24
N ILE A 310 -0.18 1.30 17.30
CA ILE A 310 1.27 1.15 17.33
C ILE A 310 1.76 1.35 18.78
N PRO A 311 2.63 0.49 19.32
CA PRO A 311 3.20 0.69 20.66
C PRO A 311 3.90 2.05 20.79
N GLY A 312 3.42 2.87 21.73
CA GLY A 312 3.94 4.23 21.94
C GLY A 312 3.43 5.28 20.96
N GLN A 313 2.34 5.02 20.22
CA GLN A 313 1.70 6.03 19.36
C GLN A 313 1.38 7.32 20.13
N THR A 314 1.60 8.47 19.50
CA THR A 314 1.30 9.81 20.04
C THR A 314 -0.17 10.18 19.89
N GLY A 315 -0.93 9.48 19.03
CA GLY A 315 -2.34 9.77 18.83
C GLY A 315 -3.02 8.84 17.84
N GLU A 316 -4.34 8.96 17.75
CA GLU A 316 -5.14 8.21 16.79
C GLU A 316 -6.39 8.97 16.35
N LYS A 317 -6.85 8.69 15.12
CA LYS A 317 -8.18 9.03 14.63
C LYS A 317 -8.96 7.73 14.41
N VAL A 318 -10.07 7.59 15.13
CA VAL A 318 -10.91 6.38 15.11
C VAL A 318 -12.25 6.69 14.44
N TYR A 319 -12.66 5.82 13.53
CA TYR A 319 -13.99 5.80 12.92
C TYR A 319 -14.76 4.54 13.35
N SER A 320 -16.07 4.54 13.16
CA SER A 320 -16.92 3.43 13.63
C SER A 320 -18.08 3.08 12.69
N GLY A 321 -18.06 3.60 11.45
CA GLY A 321 -19.13 3.38 10.51
C GLY A 321 -18.75 3.68 9.06
N TYR A 322 -19.64 3.28 8.15
CA TYR A 322 -19.58 3.63 6.73
C TYR A 322 -19.46 5.16 6.54
N PRO A 323 -18.65 5.65 5.60
CA PRO A 323 -17.91 4.90 4.58
C PRO A 323 -16.53 4.38 4.99
N TYR A 324 -16.10 4.52 6.24
CA TYR A 324 -14.72 4.25 6.68
C TYR A 324 -14.44 2.74 6.90
N GLY A 325 -14.41 1.96 5.83
CA GLY A 325 -13.90 0.57 5.82
C GLY A 325 -12.37 0.50 5.70
N HIS A 326 -11.83 -0.67 5.36
CA HIS A 326 -10.38 -0.92 5.30
C HIS A 326 -9.66 0.02 4.33
N PHE A 327 -10.18 0.13 3.10
CA PHE A 327 -9.59 0.96 2.04
C PHE A 327 -9.96 2.44 2.22
N ASN A 328 -11.21 2.72 2.60
CA ASN A 328 -11.69 4.09 2.78
C ASN A 328 -11.09 4.79 4.01
N SER A 329 -10.58 4.04 4.99
CA SER A 329 -9.74 4.60 6.05
C SER A 329 -8.48 5.26 5.49
N LYS A 330 -8.00 4.86 4.31
CA LYS A 330 -6.96 5.55 3.51
C LYS A 330 -7.59 6.57 2.56
N ASP A 331 -8.59 6.17 1.79
CA ASP A 331 -9.10 6.95 0.65
C ASP A 331 -10.05 8.10 1.00
N LEU A 332 -10.46 8.26 2.26
CA LEU A 332 -11.36 9.35 2.69
C LEU A 332 -10.81 10.17 3.86
N THR A 333 -9.53 9.99 4.19
CA THR A 333 -8.92 10.59 5.38
C THR A 333 -7.71 11.47 5.06
N GLN A 334 -7.60 11.96 3.82
CA GLN A 334 -6.45 12.75 3.35
C GLN A 334 -6.23 14.00 4.20
N ASN A 335 -7.31 14.67 4.63
CA ASN A 335 -7.21 15.81 5.52
C ASN A 335 -6.60 15.42 6.89
N VAL A 336 -6.94 14.24 7.41
CA VAL A 336 -6.35 13.73 8.67
C VAL A 336 -4.88 13.39 8.47
N GLN A 337 -4.56 12.67 7.38
CA GLN A 337 -3.20 12.34 6.97
C GLN A 337 -2.32 13.61 6.87
N PHE A 338 -2.81 14.64 6.18
CA PHE A 338 -2.12 15.92 6.04
C PHE A 338 -1.90 16.61 7.38
N ASN A 339 -2.93 16.71 8.24
CA ASN A 339 -2.77 17.37 9.54
C ASN A 339 -1.81 16.63 10.47
N MET A 340 -1.80 15.30 10.43
CA MET A 340 -0.88 14.48 11.21
C MET A 340 0.57 14.71 10.77
N VAL A 341 0.84 14.73 9.46
CA VAL A 341 2.18 14.90 8.89
C VAL A 341 2.67 16.33 8.93
N ARG A 342 1.84 17.30 8.55
CA ARG A 342 2.25 18.70 8.39
C ARG A 342 2.17 19.50 9.67
N ASN A 343 1.13 19.26 10.47
CA ASN A 343 0.80 20.09 11.63
C ASN A 343 0.98 19.34 12.96
N HIS A 344 1.24 18.03 12.91
CA HIS A 344 1.27 17.14 14.08
C HIS A 344 -0.01 17.21 14.91
N LEU A 345 -1.17 17.33 14.23
CA LEU A 345 -2.48 17.45 14.86
C LEU A 345 -3.37 16.24 14.54
N ILE A 346 -4.30 15.97 15.47
CA ILE A 346 -5.40 15.02 15.30
C ILE A 346 -6.69 15.84 15.13
N PRO A 347 -7.15 16.09 13.89
CA PRO A 347 -8.34 16.89 13.62
C PRO A 347 -9.65 16.13 13.90
#